data_AF-A0A0F6VZZ6-F1
#
_entry.id   AF-A0A0F6VZZ6-F1
#
_cell.length_a   1.000
_cell.length_b   1.000
_cell.length_c   1.000
_cell.angle_alpha   90.00
_cell.angle_beta   90.00
_cell.angle_gamma   90.00
#
_symmetry.space_group_name_H-M   'P 1'
#
loop_
_entity.id
_entity.type
_entity.pdbx_description
1 polymer ?
#
loop_
_entity_poly.entity_id
_entity_poly.type
_entity_poly.pdbx_seq_one_letter_code
_entity_poly.pdbx_strand_id
1 'polypeptide(L)'
;MTLSVSTSGPFIDVVITNALEPSDLAALLDAIDRARRSGPFVVLTDTLAMSTVSPQVASDFADALKRMPSLKDVWIGDAVVVSSAIARFVLSRLIIVAPLPTEVKVFDARAPARAWLASVLDRNNVRVPSSLKLAETAAKTA
;
A
#
# COMPACT_ATOMS: atom_id res chain seq x y z
N MET A 1 -0.82 15.67 10.44
CA MET A 1 -0.46 14.28 10.14
C MET A 1 -0.89 14.02 8.72
N THR A 2 0.09 13.81 7.84
CA THR A 2 -0.05 13.74 6.39
C THR A 2 -0.23 12.30 5.92
N LEU A 3 0.29 11.34 6.69
CA LEU A 3 0.10 9.92 6.50
C LEU A 3 -0.80 9.31 7.58
N SER A 4 -1.81 8.54 7.21
CA SER A 4 -2.52 7.64 8.11
C SER A 4 -2.22 6.20 7.72
N VAL A 5 -1.84 5.37 8.70
CA VAL A 5 -1.60 3.94 8.50
C VAL A 5 -2.47 3.17 9.47
N SER A 6 -3.27 2.25 8.94
CA SER A 6 -4.05 1.31 9.75
C SER A 6 -3.78 -0.12 9.31
N THR A 7 -3.77 -1.04 10.28
CA THR A 7 -3.50 -2.45 10.02
C THR A 7 -4.67 -3.31 10.49
N SER A 8 -5.05 -4.29 9.68
CA SER A 8 -6.15 -5.20 9.95
C SER A 8 -5.74 -6.62 9.52
N GLY A 9 -5.04 -7.33 10.42
CA GLY A 9 -4.42 -8.62 10.09
C GLY A 9 -3.39 -8.46 8.95
N PRO A 10 -3.49 -9.22 7.85
CA PRO A 10 -2.57 -9.15 6.71
C PRO A 10 -2.81 -7.94 5.78
N PHE A 11 -3.70 -7.02 6.15
CA PHE A 11 -4.02 -5.84 5.35
C PHE A 11 -3.45 -4.57 6.00
N ILE A 12 -2.67 -3.81 5.23
CA ILE A 12 -2.23 -2.46 5.59
C ILE A 12 -2.98 -1.45 4.70
N ASP A 13 -3.65 -0.49 5.32
CA ASP A 13 -4.32 0.62 4.64
C ASP A 13 -3.55 1.91 4.93
N VAL A 14 -3.03 2.52 3.88
CA VAL A 14 -2.22 3.73 3.90
C VAL A 14 -2.99 4.83 3.18
N VAL A 15 -3.24 5.94 3.86
CA VAL A 15 -3.90 7.12 3.29
C VAL A 15 -2.95 8.30 3.39
N ILE A 16 -2.62 8.89 2.26
CA ILE A 16 -1.76 10.07 2.17
C ILE A 16 -2.63 11.28 1.86
N THR A 17 -2.57 12.27 2.74
CA THR A 17 -3.23 13.56 2.60
C THR A 17 -2.16 14.64 2.42
N ASN A 18 -2.34 15.53 1.44
CA ASN A 18 -1.41 16.60 1.10
C ASN A 18 -0.03 16.11 0.60
N ALA A 19 1.02 16.26 1.41
CA ALA A 19 2.38 15.94 1.02
C ALA A 19 2.99 14.95 2.01
N LEU A 20 3.69 13.94 1.51
CA LEU A 20 4.39 12.98 2.36
C LEU A 20 5.70 13.59 2.87
N GLU A 21 5.92 13.57 4.19
CA GLU A 21 7.12 14.07 4.83
C GLU A 21 8.04 12.93 5.29
N PRO A 22 9.36 13.16 5.47
CA PRO A 22 10.27 12.12 5.97
C PRO A 22 9.86 11.56 7.35
N SER A 23 9.26 12.39 8.19
CA SER A 23 8.75 12.04 9.53
C SER A 23 7.62 11.00 9.48
N ASP A 24 6.86 10.96 8.38
CA ASP A 24 5.76 10.00 8.19
C ASP A 24 6.27 8.57 7.92
N LEU A 25 7.49 8.44 7.38
CA LEU A 25 8.02 7.15 6.93
C LEU A 25 8.15 6.12 8.07
N ALA A 26 8.46 6.58 9.28
CA ALA A 26 8.62 5.70 10.43
C ALA A 26 7.36 4.86 10.70
N ALA A 27 6.17 5.50 10.68
CA ALA A 27 4.91 4.81 10.91
C ALA A 27 4.59 3.76 9.83
N LEU A 28 4.93 4.05 8.57
CA LEU A 28 4.77 3.13 7.45
C LEU A 28 5.71 1.92 7.58
N LEU A 29 6.99 2.18 7.85
CA LEU A 29 8.02 1.13 7.99
C LEU A 29 7.71 0.21 9.19
N ASP A 30 7.24 0.76 10.30
CA ASP A 30 6.81 -0.02 11.47
C ASP A 30 5.59 -0.90 11.17
N ALA A 31 4.64 -0.41 10.35
CA ALA A 31 3.51 -1.23 9.91
C ALA A 31 3.97 -2.38 9.00
N ILE A 32 4.88 -2.10 8.07
CA ILE A 32 5.46 -3.11 7.16
C ILE A 32 6.24 -4.17 7.97
N ASP A 33 7.09 -3.79 8.92
CA ASP A 33 7.84 -4.79 9.71
C ASP A 33 6.92 -5.65 10.57
N ARG A 34 5.86 -5.07 11.16
CA ARG A 34 4.86 -5.84 11.91
C ARG A 34 4.11 -6.82 11.03
N ALA A 35 3.69 -6.40 9.83
CA ALA A 35 3.01 -7.28 8.89
C ALA A 35 3.94 -8.40 8.40
N ARG A 36 5.18 -8.06 8.02
CA ARG A 36 6.23 -9.00 7.63
C ARG A 36 6.44 -10.11 8.67
N ARG A 37 6.49 -9.77 9.96
CA ARG A 37 6.62 -10.76 11.05
C ARG A 37 5.40 -11.66 11.21
N SER A 38 4.23 -11.18 10.78
CA SER A 38 2.96 -11.90 10.91
C SER A 38 2.68 -12.85 9.73
N GLY A 39 3.44 -12.72 8.63
CA GLY A 39 3.33 -13.58 7.45
C GLY A 39 2.98 -12.77 6.20
N PRO A 40 2.40 -13.43 5.17
CA PRO A 40 2.06 -12.76 3.93
C PRO A 40 1.03 -11.64 4.13
N PHE A 41 1.26 -10.49 3.49
CA PHE A 41 0.46 -9.29 3.64
C PHE A 41 0.30 -8.52 2.33
N VAL A 42 -0.71 -7.66 2.30
CA VAL A 42 -1.01 -6.76 1.19
C VAL A 42 -1.16 -5.32 1.67
N VAL A 43 -0.88 -4.37 0.78
CA VAL A 43 -0.93 -2.93 1.05
C VAL A 43 -1.92 -2.25 0.11
N LEU A 44 -2.73 -1.34 0.65
CA LEU A 44 -3.48 -0.35 -0.12
C LEU A 44 -2.88 1.02 0.16
N THR A 45 -2.34 1.67 -0.86
CA THR A 45 -1.85 3.05 -0.75
C THR A 45 -2.80 3.97 -1.49
N ASP A 46 -3.42 4.90 -0.78
CA ASP A 46 -4.32 5.89 -1.34
C ASP A 46 -3.67 7.27 -1.34
N THR A 47 -3.48 7.81 -2.54
CA THR A 47 -2.88 9.10 -2.77
C THR A 47 -3.85 10.07 -3.44
N LEU A 48 -5.17 9.82 -3.39
CA LEU A 48 -6.17 10.67 -4.07
C LEU A 48 -6.14 12.11 -3.58
N ALA A 49 -5.85 12.31 -2.29
CA ALA A 49 -5.70 13.61 -1.64
C ALA A 49 -4.24 14.11 -1.59
N MET A 50 -3.31 13.42 -2.27
CA MET A 50 -1.91 13.81 -2.31
C MET A 50 -1.69 14.87 -3.41
N SER A 51 -1.13 16.00 -3.04
CA SER A 51 -0.79 17.09 -3.96
C SER A 51 0.63 16.97 -4.50
N THR A 52 1.58 16.57 -3.66
CA THR A 52 2.99 16.44 -4.03
C THR A 52 3.68 15.34 -3.23
N VAL A 53 4.86 14.96 -3.69
CA VAL A 53 5.77 14.05 -2.98
C VAL A 53 7.18 14.50 -3.24
N SER A 54 7.96 14.65 -2.17
CA SER A 54 9.36 15.00 -2.30
C SER A 54 10.15 13.81 -2.86
N PRO A 55 10.99 14.00 -3.90
CA PRO A 55 11.88 12.94 -4.38
C PRO A 55 12.79 12.37 -3.29
N GLN A 56 13.14 13.20 -2.29
CA GLN A 56 13.93 12.76 -1.14
C GLN A 56 13.18 11.71 -0.32
N VAL A 57 11.89 11.92 -0.07
CA VAL A 57 11.06 10.99 0.69
C VAL A 57 10.93 9.65 -0.03
N ALA A 58 10.79 9.67 -1.36
CA ALA A 58 10.78 8.45 -2.16
C ALA A 58 12.13 7.70 -2.08
N SER A 59 13.26 8.42 -2.11
CA SER A 59 14.60 7.84 -1.95
C SER A 59 14.80 7.24 -0.56
N ASP A 60 14.46 7.99 0.48
CA ASP A 60 14.60 7.58 1.88
C ASP A 60 13.75 6.34 2.17
N PHE A 61 12.53 6.30 1.64
CA PHE A 61 11.66 5.12 1.76
C PHE A 61 12.26 3.90 1.08
N ALA A 62 12.76 4.04 -0.16
CA ALA A 62 13.36 2.92 -0.87
C ALA A 62 14.64 2.41 -0.18
N ASP A 63 15.47 3.30 0.35
CA ASP A 63 16.68 2.92 1.07
C ASP A 63 16.36 2.29 2.43
N ALA A 64 15.30 2.74 3.11
CA ALA A 64 14.81 2.09 4.32
C ALA A 64 14.31 0.67 4.02
N LEU A 65 13.51 0.48 2.97
CA LEU A 65 13.03 -0.84 2.55
C LEU A 65 14.17 -1.81 2.21
N LYS A 66 15.24 -1.35 1.55
CA LYS A 66 16.44 -2.17 1.27
C LYS A 66 17.16 -2.64 2.54
N ARG A 67 17.08 -1.88 3.63
CA ARG A 67 17.70 -2.22 4.93
C ARG A 67 16.83 -3.14 5.76
N MET A 68 15.54 -3.29 5.42
CA MET A 68 14.65 -4.22 6.12
C MET A 68 15.03 -5.67 5.81
N PRO A 69 14.74 -6.61 6.72
CA PRO A 69 14.77 -8.03 6.38
C PRO A 69 13.91 -8.31 5.15
N SER A 70 14.30 -9.31 4.35
CA SER A 70 13.66 -9.63 3.08
C SER A 70 12.13 -9.60 3.17
N LEU A 71 11.52 -8.74 2.34
CA LEU A 71 10.07 -8.66 2.11
C LEU A 71 9.61 -9.58 0.98
N LYS A 72 10.55 -10.25 0.32
CA LYS A 72 10.28 -11.22 -0.74
C LYS A 72 9.41 -12.35 -0.19
N ASP A 73 8.42 -12.77 -0.98
CA ASP A 73 7.48 -13.85 -0.69
C ASP A 73 6.49 -13.59 0.47
N VAL A 74 6.64 -12.49 1.20
CA VAL A 74 5.68 -12.06 2.25
C VAL A 74 4.89 -10.82 1.85
N TRP A 75 5.47 -9.89 1.10
CA TRP A 75 4.69 -8.79 0.53
C TRP A 75 4.08 -9.24 -0.79
N ILE A 76 2.84 -9.72 -0.76
CA ILE A 76 2.23 -10.43 -1.90
C ILE A 76 1.38 -9.53 -2.80
N GLY A 77 1.02 -8.34 -2.36
CA GLY A 77 0.24 -7.39 -3.16
C GLY A 77 0.36 -5.95 -2.71
N ASP A 78 0.41 -5.03 -3.67
CA ASP A 78 0.31 -3.59 -3.43
C ASP A 78 -0.65 -2.95 -4.45
N ALA A 79 -1.72 -2.37 -3.93
CA ALA A 79 -2.68 -1.62 -4.73
C ALA A 79 -2.50 -0.15 -4.46
N VAL A 80 -2.31 0.64 -5.52
CA VAL A 80 -2.13 2.08 -5.38
C VAL A 80 -3.24 2.85 -6.07
N VAL A 81 -3.93 3.70 -5.32
CA VAL A 81 -5.04 4.51 -5.79
C VAL A 81 -4.53 5.92 -6.10
N VAL A 82 -4.66 6.33 -7.35
CA VAL A 82 -4.14 7.60 -7.86
C VAL A 82 -5.16 8.30 -8.76
N SER A 83 -5.32 9.60 -8.58
CA SER A 83 -6.15 10.46 -9.45
C SER A 83 -5.31 11.21 -10.48
N SER A 84 -4.00 11.42 -10.21
CA SER A 84 -3.14 12.26 -11.04
C SER A 84 -2.05 11.47 -11.78
N ALA A 85 -1.77 11.88 -13.01
CA ALA A 85 -0.66 11.33 -13.81
C ALA A 85 0.70 11.55 -13.14
N ILE A 86 0.84 12.59 -12.33
CA ILE A 86 2.07 12.91 -11.58
C ILE A 86 2.28 11.87 -10.45
N ALA A 87 1.22 11.50 -9.72
CA ALA A 87 1.31 10.45 -8.71
C ALA A 87 1.70 9.10 -9.34
N ARG A 88 1.15 8.78 -10.52
CA ARG A 88 1.57 7.59 -11.31
C ARG A 88 3.06 7.60 -11.66
N PHE A 89 3.61 8.74 -12.04
CA PHE A 89 5.04 8.88 -12.37
C PHE A 89 5.95 8.70 -11.15
N VAL A 90 5.52 9.14 -9.97
CA VAL A 90 6.31 8.92 -8.74
C VAL A 90 6.25 7.45 -8.35
N LEU A 91 5.08 6.82 -8.46
CA LEU A 91 4.94 5.39 -8.17
C LEU A 91 5.80 4.53 -9.08
N SER A 92 5.87 4.86 -10.37
CA SER A 92 6.76 4.14 -11.27
C SER A 92 8.24 4.26 -10.87
N ARG A 93 8.65 5.37 -10.25
CA ARG A 93 10.00 5.52 -9.69
C ARG A 93 10.22 4.68 -8.43
N LEU A 94 9.24 4.63 -7.53
CA LEU A 94 9.32 3.80 -6.31
C LEU A 94 9.39 2.30 -6.64
N ILE A 95 8.64 1.88 -7.66
CA ILE A 95 8.63 0.50 -8.16
C ILE A 95 10.01 0.05 -8.68
N ILE A 96 10.84 0.98 -9.16
CA ILE A 96 12.16 0.62 -9.72
C ILE A 96 13.23 0.43 -8.62
N VAL A 97 13.06 1.03 -7.43
CA VAL A 97 14.16 1.19 -6.46
C VAL A 97 14.02 0.29 -5.22
N ALA A 98 12.81 -0.17 -4.88
CA ALA A 98 12.53 -0.95 -3.68
C ALA A 98 12.29 -2.45 -3.97
N PRO A 99 12.51 -3.35 -2.99
CA PRO A 99 12.01 -4.73 -3.10
C PRO A 99 10.50 -4.69 -3.35
N LEU A 100 10.11 -5.21 -4.52
CA LEU A 100 8.73 -5.13 -4.96
C LEU A 100 7.88 -6.23 -4.32
N PRO A 101 6.61 -5.93 -4.06
CA PRO A 101 5.65 -6.98 -3.79
C PRO A 101 5.54 -7.92 -4.99
N THR A 102 5.04 -9.12 -4.77
CA THR A 102 4.80 -10.11 -5.83
C THR A 102 3.87 -9.56 -6.91
N GLU A 103 2.85 -8.80 -6.53
CA GLU A 103 1.91 -8.16 -7.46
C GLU A 103 1.75 -6.67 -7.14
N VAL A 104 1.77 -5.82 -8.16
CA VAL A 104 1.46 -4.38 -8.05
C VAL A 104 0.35 -4.03 -9.03
N LYS A 105 -0.63 -3.23 -8.59
CA LYS A 105 -1.65 -2.70 -9.50
C LYS A 105 -2.09 -1.28 -9.11
N VAL A 106 -2.26 -0.43 -10.13
CA VAL A 106 -2.73 0.94 -9.97
C VAL A 106 -4.23 1.03 -10.27
N PHE A 107 -4.94 1.83 -9.49
CA PHE A 107 -6.39 2.02 -9.58
C PHE A 107 -6.75 3.50 -9.50
N ASP A 108 -7.94 3.83 -10.00
CA ASP A 108 -8.48 5.19 -9.93
C ASP A 108 -9.44 5.37 -8.75
N ALA A 109 -9.79 4.28 -8.07
CA ALA A 109 -10.69 4.29 -6.91
C ALA A 109 -10.33 3.20 -5.89
N ARG A 110 -10.63 3.45 -4.61
CA ARG A 110 -10.37 2.51 -3.51
C ARG A 110 -11.18 1.21 -3.60
N ALA A 111 -12.42 1.27 -4.05
CA ALA A 111 -13.30 0.09 -4.11
C ALA A 111 -12.74 -1.05 -4.99
N PRO A 112 -12.38 -0.82 -6.27
CA PRO A 112 -11.77 -1.87 -7.09
C PRO A 112 -10.40 -2.31 -6.58
N ALA A 113 -9.62 -1.40 -5.96
CA ALA A 113 -8.34 -1.74 -5.34
C ALA A 113 -8.51 -2.74 -4.19
N ARG A 114 -9.49 -2.51 -3.30
CA ARG A 114 -9.80 -3.41 -2.17
C ARG A 114 -10.29 -4.77 -2.65
N ALA A 115 -11.16 -4.81 -3.64
CA ALA A 115 -11.64 -6.07 -4.22
C ALA A 115 -10.49 -6.90 -4.82
N TRP A 116 -9.57 -6.24 -5.52
CA TRP A 116 -8.38 -6.90 -6.05
C TRP A 116 -7.45 -7.41 -4.93
N LEU A 117 -7.16 -6.62 -3.89
CA LEU A 117 -6.35 -7.08 -2.76
C LEU A 117 -6.98 -8.27 -2.02
N ALA A 118 -8.30 -8.28 -1.87
CA ALA A 118 -9.02 -9.41 -1.32
C ALA A 118 -8.78 -10.69 -2.16
N SER A 119 -8.84 -10.57 -3.49
CA SER A 119 -8.53 -11.69 -4.40
C SER A 119 -7.06 -12.14 -4.32
N VAL A 120 -6.10 -11.22 -4.13
CA VAL A 120 -4.68 -11.56 -3.97
C VAL A 120 -4.49 -12.38 -2.70
N LEU A 121 -5.07 -11.95 -1.59
CA LEU A 121 -5.03 -12.69 -0.32
C LEU A 121 -5.64 -14.09 -0.48
N ASP A 122 -6.81 -14.19 -1.12
CA ASP A 122 -7.52 -15.45 -1.34
C ASP A 122 -6.69 -16.45 -2.18
N ARG A 123 -6.12 -16.00 -3.31
CA ARG A 123 -5.24 -16.84 -4.16
C ARG A 123 -3.98 -17.33 -3.45
N ASN A 124 -3.52 -16.60 -2.44
CA ASN A 124 -2.35 -16.95 -1.64
C ASN A 124 -2.72 -17.71 -0.34
N ASN A 125 -3.98 -18.16 -0.20
CA ASN A 125 -4.48 -18.86 0.99
C ASN A 125 -4.34 -18.07 2.30
N VAL A 126 -4.43 -16.74 2.23
CA VAL A 126 -4.36 -15.83 3.38
C VAL A 126 -5.77 -15.38 3.76
N ARG A 127 -6.09 -15.44 5.06
CA ARG A 127 -7.42 -15.05 5.57
C ARG A 127 -7.74 -13.59 5.22
N VAL A 128 -8.79 -13.37 4.43
CA VAL A 128 -9.28 -12.03 4.05
C VAL A 128 -9.95 -11.32 5.26
N PRO A 129 -9.43 -10.17 5.71
CA PRO A 129 -10.05 -9.34 6.76
C PRO A 129 -11.44 -8.83 6.38
N SER A 130 -12.33 -8.69 7.36
CA SER A 130 -13.67 -8.08 7.17
C SER A 130 -13.58 -6.65 6.65
N SER A 131 -12.54 -5.92 7.05
CA SER A 131 -12.23 -4.59 6.52
C SER A 131 -12.08 -4.60 5.00
N LEU A 132 -11.61 -5.66 4.34
CA LEU A 132 -11.57 -5.73 2.87
C LEU A 132 -12.90 -6.18 2.24
N LYS A 133 -13.74 -6.93 2.98
CA LYS A 133 -15.01 -7.50 2.46
C LYS A 133 -16.17 -6.50 2.36
N LEU A 134 -16.20 -5.47 3.21
CA LEU A 134 -17.29 -4.47 3.24
C LEU A 134 -17.44 -3.66 1.94
N ALA A 135 -16.49 -3.73 1.02
CA ALA A 135 -16.55 -3.04 -0.27
C ALA A 135 -17.45 -3.75 -1.31
N GLU A 136 -17.69 -5.06 -1.20
CA GLU A 136 -18.55 -5.79 -2.15
C GLU A 136 -20.04 -5.52 -1.94
N THR A 137 -20.47 -5.25 -0.71
CA THR A 137 -21.89 -5.08 -0.39
C THR A 137 -22.45 -3.73 -0.87
N ALA A 138 -21.61 -2.70 -1.02
CA ALA A 138 -22.05 -1.39 -1.50
C ALA A 138 -22.21 -1.30 -3.03
N ALA A 139 -21.53 -2.17 -3.79
CA ALA A 139 -21.56 -2.14 -5.25
C ALA A 139 -22.73 -2.93 -5.89
N LYS A 140 -23.51 -3.68 -5.09
CA LYS A 140 -24.69 -4.45 -5.56
C LYS A 140 -26.03 -3.80 -5.24
N THR A 141 -26.02 -2.62 -4.63
CA THR A 141 -27.23 -1.91 -4.16
C THR A 141 -27.43 -0.54 -4.80
N ALA A 142 -26.66 -0.21 -5.85
CA ALA A 142 -26.77 1.02 -6.61
C ALA A 142 -27.20 0.73 -8.06
#